data_AF-A0A5M4AGM2-F1
#
_entry.id   AF-A0A5M4AGM2-F1
#
_cell.length_a   1.000
_cell.length_b   1.000
_cell.length_c   1.000
_cell.angle_alpha   90.00
_cell.angle_beta   90.00
_cell.angle_gamma   90.00
#
_symmetry.space_group_name_H-M   'P 1'
#
loop_
_entity.id
_entity.type
_entity.pdbx_description
1 polymer ?
#
loop_
_entity_poly.entity_id
_entity_poly.type
_entity_poly.pdbx_seq_one_letter_code
_entity_poly.pdbx_strand_id
1 'polypeptide(L)'
;MGNVLLFVSGSELVLVLLLALLFFGANSIPEIARTLGKGMREFKKATSDIQREFESHTSDIKKDVNNFTDSVNSESNKLSRKIEEELEDKKK
;
A
#
# COMPACT_ATOMS: atom_id res chain seq x y z
N MET A 1 -28.63 25.15 15.15
CA MET A 1 -27.17 25.40 15.19
C MET A 1 -26.49 24.48 14.18
N GLY A 2 -26.76 24.68 12.90
CA GLY A 2 -26.24 23.81 11.85
C GLY A 2 -26.35 24.54 10.52
N ASN A 3 -25.26 24.48 9.75
CA ASN A 3 -25.16 24.84 8.34
C ASN A 3 -24.68 26.26 7.99
N VAL A 4 -23.91 26.94 8.85
CA VAL A 4 -23.18 28.16 8.40
C VAL A 4 -22.28 27.83 7.20
N LEU A 5 -21.69 26.62 7.17
CA LEU A 5 -20.71 26.19 6.18
C LEU A 5 -21.27 25.95 4.76
N LEU A 6 -22.59 25.73 4.61
CA LEU A 6 -23.24 25.51 3.30
C LEU A 6 -23.84 26.79 2.70
N PHE A 7 -23.92 27.88 3.48
CA PHE A 7 -24.38 29.19 3.02
C PHE A 7 -23.23 30.20 2.85
N VAL A 8 -21.97 29.81 3.09
CA VAL A 8 -20.81 30.66 2.81
C VAL A 8 -20.72 30.91 1.30
N SER A 9 -21.27 32.04 0.90
CA SER A 9 -21.11 32.63 -0.42
C SER A 9 -19.64 32.91 -0.70
N GLY A 10 -19.25 33.00 -1.97
CA GLY A 10 -17.87 33.28 -2.36
C GLY A 10 -17.31 34.57 -1.73
N SER A 11 -18.17 35.57 -1.48
CA SER A 11 -17.82 36.83 -0.80
C SER A 11 -17.41 36.63 0.66
N GLU A 12 -18.10 35.77 1.41
CA GLU A 12 -17.77 35.51 2.81
C GLU A 12 -16.45 34.75 2.93
N LEU A 13 -16.18 33.83 1.99
CA LEU A 13 -14.92 33.11 1.92
C LEU A 13 -13.74 34.07 1.65
N VAL A 14 -13.92 35.07 0.77
CA VAL A 14 -12.93 36.13 0.54
C VAL A 14 -12.68 36.97 1.80
N LEU A 15 -13.74 37.32 2.54
CA LEU A 15 -13.61 38.09 3.79
C LEU A 15 -12.82 37.32 4.86
N VAL A 16 -13.11 36.02 5.03
CA VAL A 16 -12.38 35.15 5.96
C VAL A 16 -10.92 35.01 5.53
N LEU A 17 -10.66 34.85 4.23
CA LEU A 17 -9.30 34.82 3.70
C LEU A 17 -8.57 36.13 4.00
N LEU A 18 -9.21 37.29 3.81
CA LEU A 18 -8.62 38.58 4.09
C LEU A 18 -8.24 38.75 5.56
N LEU A 19 -9.11 38.32 6.49
CA LEU A 19 -8.80 38.30 7.92
C LEU A 19 -7.63 37.35 8.22
N ALA A 20 -7.64 36.14 7.65
CA ALA A 20 -6.55 35.19 7.80
C ALA A 20 -5.21 35.75 7.27
N LEU A 21 -5.23 36.47 6.15
CA LEU A 21 -4.06 37.16 5.60
C LEU A 21 -3.60 38.34 6.45
N LEU A 22 -4.47 39.00 7.21
CA LEU A 22 -4.09 40.03 8.18
C LEU A 22 -3.38 39.42 9.40
N PHE A 23 -3.88 38.30 9.92
CA PHE A 23 -3.26 37.61 11.07
C PHE A 23 -1.97 36.89 10.70
N PHE A 24 -1.97 36.15 9.59
CA PHE A 24 -0.86 35.27 9.20
C PHE A 24 0.03 35.86 8.11
N GLY A 25 -0.42 36.88 7.37
CA GLY A 25 0.31 37.46 6.23
C GLY A 25 0.01 36.79 4.89
N ALA A 26 0.05 37.57 3.81
CA ALA A 26 -0.19 37.13 2.42
C ALA A 26 0.75 36.00 1.95
N ASN A 27 1.96 35.93 2.51
CA ASN A 27 2.99 34.97 2.10
C ASN A 27 2.86 33.60 2.79
N SER A 28 2.20 33.53 3.95
CA SER A 28 2.15 32.33 4.78
C SER A 28 1.34 31.20 4.16
N ILE A 29 0.19 31.51 3.55
CA ILE A 29 -0.63 30.48 2.88
C ILE A 29 0.11 29.85 1.68
N PRO A 30 0.69 30.62 0.74
CA PRO A 30 1.51 30.06 -0.34
C PRO A 30 2.72 29.25 0.15
N GLU A 31 3.38 29.68 1.22
CA GLU A 31 4.56 29.02 1.77
C GLU A 31 4.23 27.67 2.43
N ILE A 32 3.15 27.62 3.21
CA ILE A 32 2.62 26.38 3.79
C ILE A 32 2.20 25.43 2.66
N ALA A 33 1.45 25.90 1.67
CA ALA A 33 1.03 25.08 0.53
C ALA A 33 2.22 24.51 -0.26
N ARG A 34 3.26 25.31 -0.48
CA ARG A 34 4.50 24.85 -1.14
C ARG A 34 5.23 23.80 -0.33
N THR A 35 5.34 23.99 0.99
CA THR A 35 6.04 23.08 1.89
C THR A 35 5.28 21.76 2.05
N LEU A 36 3.96 21.83 2.29
CA LEU A 36 3.10 20.66 2.33
C LEU A 36 3.08 19.92 0.99
N GLY A 37 3.06 20.63 -0.14
CA GLY A 37 3.10 20.04 -1.47
C GLY A 37 4.40 19.26 -1.72
N LYS A 38 5.55 19.84 -1.33
CA LYS A 38 6.85 19.15 -1.37
C LYS A 38 6.85 17.93 -0.45
N GLY A 39 6.42 18.09 0.80
CA GLY A 39 6.34 17.00 1.77
C GLY A 39 5.47 15.84 1.30
N MET A 40 4.28 16.13 0.77
CA MET A 40 3.35 15.13 0.23
C MET A 40 3.96 14.38 -0.96
N ARG A 41 4.68 15.09 -1.85
CA ARG A 41 5.35 14.47 -2.99
C ARG A 41 6.46 13.51 -2.54
N GLU A 42 7.31 13.93 -1.61
CA GLU A 42 8.38 13.08 -1.08
C GLU A 42 7.82 11.89 -0.28
N PHE A 43 6.77 12.11 0.52
CA PHE A 43 6.07 11.06 1.24
C PHE A 43 5.48 10.01 0.28
N LYS A 44 4.79 10.46 -0.79
CA LYS A 44 4.26 9.57 -1.83
C LYS A 44 5.37 8.79 -2.53
N LYS A 45 6.51 9.43 -2.80
CA LYS A 45 7.66 8.80 -3.45
C LYS A 45 8.24 7.69 -2.59
N ALA A 46 8.55 7.99 -1.33
CA ALA A 46 9.05 7.02 -0.36
C ALA A 46 8.07 5.84 -0.18
N THR A 47 6.76 6.13 -0.05
CA THR A 47 5.74 5.08 0.08
C THR A 47 5.67 4.20 -1.17
N SER A 48 5.79 4.79 -2.36
CA SER A 48 5.77 4.06 -3.63
C SER A 48 7.03 3.22 -3.85
N ASP A 49 8.18 3.69 -3.40
CA ASP A 49 9.44 2.93 -3.43
C ASP A 49 9.35 1.71 -2.49
N ILE A 50 8.83 1.89 -1.26
CA ILE A 50 8.56 0.79 -0.32
C ILE A 50 7.58 -0.22 -0.91
N GLN A 51 6.50 0.25 -1.54
CA GLN A 51 5.50 -0.63 -2.15
C GLN A 51 6.11 -1.50 -3.26
N ARG A 52 6.96 -0.91 -4.13
CA ARG A 52 7.66 -1.64 -5.18
C ARG A 52 8.62 -2.69 -4.61
N GLU A 53 9.40 -2.32 -3.60
CA GLU A 53 10.35 -3.22 -2.95
C GLU A 53 9.63 -4.39 -2.26
N PHE A 54 8.50 -4.11 -1.60
CA PHE A 54 7.67 -5.15 -1.00
C PHE A 54 7.05 -6.10 -2.03
N GLU A 55 6.53 -5.57 -3.14
CA GLU A 55 5.98 -6.39 -4.24
C GLU A 55 7.06 -7.24 -4.92
N SER A 56 8.25 -6.70 -5.19
CA SER A 56 9.33 -7.46 -5.82
C SER A 56 9.81 -8.60 -4.93
N HIS A 57 10.09 -8.32 -3.64
CA HIS A 57 10.57 -9.35 -2.73
C HIS A 57 9.50 -10.39 -2.40
N THR A 58 8.23 -9.98 -2.26
CA THR A 58 7.14 -10.93 -2.00
C THR A 58 6.84 -11.80 -3.23
N SER A 59 6.97 -11.26 -4.45
CA SER A 59 6.79 -12.03 -5.68
C SER A 59 7.87 -13.10 -5.83
N ASP A 60 9.13 -12.76 -5.56
CA ASP A 60 10.25 -13.71 -5.63
C ASP A 60 10.13 -14.79 -4.55
N ILE A 61 9.83 -14.42 -3.30
CA ILE A 61 9.58 -15.37 -2.20
C ILE A 61 8.38 -16.27 -2.51
N LYS A 62 7.27 -15.73 -3.04
CA LYS A 62 6.10 -16.54 -3.45
C LYS A 62 6.47 -17.54 -4.53
N LYS A 63 7.33 -17.16 -5.47
CA LYS A 63 7.77 -18.03 -6.56
C LYS A 63 8.62 -19.20 -6.04
N ASP A 64 9.55 -18.92 -5.14
CA ASP A 64 10.39 -19.94 -4.50
C ASP A 64 9.58 -20.89 -3.60
N VAL A 65 8.63 -20.37 -2.82
CA VAL A 65 7.71 -21.17 -2.00
C VAL A 65 6.82 -22.06 -2.85
N ASN A 66 6.31 -21.57 -3.98
CA ASN A 66 5.52 -22.38 -4.91
C ASN A 66 6.35 -23.50 -5.53
N ASN A 67 7.56 -23.21 -6.03
CA ASN A 67 8.46 -24.23 -6.58
C ASN A 67 8.84 -25.29 -5.53
N PHE A 68 9.07 -24.89 -4.28
CA PHE A 68 9.32 -25.82 -3.18
C PHE A 68 8.09 -26.68 -2.87
N THR A 69 6.90 -26.08 -2.80
CA THR A 69 5.64 -26.80 -2.57
C THR A 69 5.35 -27.82 -3.69
N ASP A 70 5.62 -27.46 -4.94
CA ASP A 70 5.46 -28.33 -6.10
C ASP A 70 6.43 -29.53 -6.05
N SER A 71 7.69 -29.28 -5.66
CA SER A 71 8.67 -30.36 -5.53
C SER A 71 8.32 -31.33 -4.38
N VAL A 72 7.93 -30.82 -3.21
CA VAL A 72 7.47 -31.64 -2.07
C VAL A 72 6.22 -32.46 -2.41
N ASN A 73 5.23 -31.88 -3.10
CA ASN A 73 4.04 -32.61 -3.53
C ASN A 73 4.38 -33.72 -4.54
N SER A 74 5.30 -33.45 -5.45
CA SER A 74 5.72 -34.44 -6.46
C SER A 74 6.49 -35.62 -5.83
N GLU A 75 7.34 -35.37 -4.84
CA GLU A 75 8.06 -36.38 -4.06
C GLU A 75 7.09 -37.21 -3.20
N SER A 76 6.17 -36.54 -2.49
CA SER A 76 5.17 -37.21 -1.65
C SER A 76 4.27 -38.13 -2.45
N ASN A 77 3.82 -37.72 -3.64
CA ASN A 77 2.98 -38.56 -4.51
C ASN A 77 3.75 -39.77 -5.06
N LYS A 78 5.03 -39.61 -5.39
CA LYS A 78 5.90 -40.74 -5.79
C LYS A 78 6.13 -41.71 -4.63
N LEU A 79 6.34 -41.17 -3.42
CA LEU A 79 6.54 -41.96 -2.21
C LEU A 79 5.29 -42.76 -1.86
N SER A 80 4.11 -42.13 -1.90
CA SER A 80 2.83 -42.82 -1.69
C SER A 80 2.64 -43.97 -2.66
N ARG A 81 2.92 -43.78 -3.96
CA ARG A 81 2.82 -44.88 -4.95
C ARG A 81 3.80 -46.02 -4.67
N LYS A 82 5.04 -45.72 -4.30
CA LYS A 82 6.01 -46.75 -3.91
C LYS A 82 5.57 -47.53 -2.67
N ILE A 83 5.00 -46.85 -1.69
CA ILE A 83 4.47 -47.48 -0.48
C ILE A 83 3.26 -48.36 -0.82
N GLU A 84 2.36 -47.87 -1.67
CA GLU A 84 1.20 -48.63 -2.14
C GLU A 84 1.64 -49.92 -2.86
N GLU A 85 2.62 -49.83 -3.77
CA GLU A 85 3.23 -50.99 -4.45
C GLU A 85 3.91 -51.97 -3.48
N GLU A 86 4.68 -51.47 -2.49
CA GLU A 86 5.31 -52.33 -1.48
C GLU A 86 4.30 -53.04 -0.55
N LEU A 87 3.15 -52.42 -0.29
CA LEU A 87 2.09 -52.99 0.55
C LEU A 87 1.24 -54.02 -0.21
N GLU A 88 1.10 -53.87 -1.53
CA GLU A 88 0.40 -54.83 -2.38
C GLU A 88 1.20 -56.14 -2.52
N ASP A 89 2.53 -56.05 -2.64
CA ASP A 89 3.41 -57.22 -2.78
C ASP A 89 3.56 -58.03 -1.47
N LYS A 90 3.38 -57.40 -0.30
CA LYS A 90 3.39 -58.08 1.01
C LYS A 90 2.09 -58.79 1.37
N LYS A 91 0.98 -58.52 0.68
CA LYS A 91 -0.32 -59.18 0.92
C LYS A 91 -0.54 -60.46 0.09
N LYS A 92 0.36 -60.76 -0.84
CA LYS A 92 0.32 -61.95 -1.70
C LYS A 92 1.27 -63.02 -1.18
#